data_AF-A0A519H051-F1
#
_entry.id   AF-A0A519H051-F1
#
_cell.length_a   1.000
_cell.length_b   1.000
_cell.length_c   1.000
_cell.angle_alpha   90.00
_cell.angle_beta   90.00
_cell.angle_gamma   90.00
#
_symmetry.space_group_name_H-M   'P 1'
#
loop_
_entity.id
_entity.type
_entity.pdbx_description
1 polymer ?
#
loop_
_entity_poly.entity_id
_entity_poly.type
_entity_poly.pdbx_seq_one_letter_code
_entity_poly.pdbx_strand_id
1 'polypeptide(L)'
;FKDMIGAPLWRKPYANDPVLFVDDDGRAYLYSRTSGVNYLVAEMADDMRSLKGELQKMDMGGYEPPMEGPWVFKRNGLYYFTMPEHNRILTYYTATSPKGPWKYHGVIMEQENNANNHHSIVQYKGQWVLFYHRWLETPGAACAKTQRHVAAEYLHFNDDGTIRKVDRTPQGVADFAKRTSGR
;
A
#
# COMPACT_ATOMS: atom_id res chain seq x y z
N PHE A 1 -20.57 -1.03 -15.95
CA PHE A 1 -20.26 -1.37 -14.54
C PHE A 1 -21.58 -1.61 -13.81
N LYS A 2 -21.71 -2.71 -13.06
CA LYS A 2 -22.86 -2.99 -12.19
C LYS A 2 -22.33 -3.10 -10.77
N ASP A 3 -22.83 -2.27 -9.85
CA ASP A 3 -22.48 -2.38 -8.44
C ASP A 3 -22.98 -3.72 -7.89
N MET A 4 -22.07 -4.49 -7.28
CA MET A 4 -22.31 -5.83 -6.77
C MET A 4 -22.92 -5.85 -5.37
N ILE A 5 -22.78 -4.76 -4.60
CA ILE A 5 -23.34 -4.64 -3.24
C ILE A 5 -24.69 -3.91 -3.30
N GLY A 6 -24.81 -2.90 -4.16
CA GLY A 6 -26.03 -2.09 -4.30
C GLY A 6 -26.27 -1.12 -3.14
N ALA A 7 -25.31 -1.02 -2.23
CA ALA A 7 -25.27 -0.08 -1.11
C ALA A 7 -23.81 0.14 -0.68
N PRO A 8 -23.49 1.22 0.08
CA PRO A 8 -22.16 1.38 0.64
C PRO A 8 -21.82 0.21 1.57
N LEU A 9 -20.67 -0.43 1.37
CA LEU A 9 -20.10 -1.42 2.29
C LEU A 9 -19.89 -0.82 3.69
N TRP A 10 -19.58 0.48 3.73
CA TRP A 10 -19.28 1.24 4.93
C TRP A 10 -19.87 2.65 4.81
N ARG A 11 -20.35 3.20 5.93
CA ARG A 11 -20.89 4.57 5.96
C ARG A 11 -20.22 5.51 6.97
N LYS A 12 -19.91 5.01 8.17
CA LYS A 12 -19.31 5.79 9.25
C LYS A 12 -18.42 4.93 10.13
N PRO A 13 -17.34 5.49 10.71
CA PRO A 13 -16.78 6.84 10.45
C PRO A 13 -16.23 7.02 9.01
N TYR A 14 -15.80 8.22 8.61
CA TYR A 14 -15.23 8.42 7.26
C TYR A 14 -14.00 7.53 7.08
N ALA A 15 -13.91 6.88 5.92
CA ALA A 15 -12.83 5.97 5.59
C ALA A 15 -12.38 6.20 4.15
N ASN A 16 -11.08 6.11 3.89
CA ASN A 16 -10.49 6.25 2.56
C ASN A 16 -9.35 5.24 2.33
N ASP A 17 -8.94 5.17 1.06
CA ASP A 17 -7.84 4.35 0.57
C ASP A 17 -7.94 2.89 1.06
N PRO A 18 -9.02 2.18 0.69
CA PRO A 18 -9.19 0.79 1.09
C PRO A 18 -8.15 -0.11 0.42
N VAL A 19 -7.64 -1.08 1.18
CA VAL A 19 -6.81 -2.17 0.68
C VAL A 19 -7.52 -3.47 0.98
N LEU A 20 -7.70 -4.29 -0.05
CA LEU A 20 -8.16 -5.65 0.08
C LEU A 20 -6.97 -6.59 -0.07
N PHE A 21 -6.72 -7.42 0.94
CA PHE A 21 -5.69 -8.46 0.91
C PHE A 21 -6.38 -9.82 1.09
N VAL A 22 -6.08 -10.76 0.21
CA VAL A 22 -6.53 -12.14 0.31
C VAL A 22 -5.34 -12.99 0.73
N ASP A 23 -5.47 -13.67 1.86
CA ASP A 23 -4.41 -14.50 2.44
C ASP A 23 -4.38 -15.89 1.79
N ASP A 24 -3.32 -16.63 2.05
CA ASP A 24 -3.09 -17.96 1.46
C ASP A 24 -4.16 -19.00 1.87
N ASP A 25 -4.87 -18.76 2.99
CA ASP A 25 -5.98 -19.59 3.47
C ASP A 25 -7.35 -19.21 2.84
N GLY A 26 -7.35 -18.23 1.92
CA GLY A 26 -8.54 -17.75 1.23
C GLY A 26 -9.34 -16.68 1.98
N ARG A 27 -8.95 -16.34 3.22
CA ARG A 27 -9.61 -15.26 3.97
C ARG A 27 -9.22 -13.91 3.41
N ALA A 28 -10.19 -13.03 3.29
CA ALA A 28 -9.98 -11.66 2.82
C ALA A 28 -10.04 -10.67 3.98
N TYR A 29 -9.17 -9.66 3.93
CA TYR A 29 -9.04 -8.61 4.92
C TYR A 29 -9.11 -7.25 4.24
N LEU A 30 -9.97 -6.38 4.75
CA LEU A 30 -10.11 -5.00 4.33
C LEU A 30 -9.42 -4.08 5.34
N TYR A 31 -8.47 -3.30 4.87
CA TYR A 31 -7.77 -2.27 5.63
C TYR A 31 -8.19 -0.90 5.11
N SER A 32 -8.32 0.09 5.99
CA SER A 32 -8.63 1.45 5.54
C SER A 32 -8.18 2.50 6.54
N ARG A 33 -7.74 3.65 6.03
CA ARG A 33 -7.59 4.85 6.85
C ARG A 33 -8.96 5.25 7.33
N THR A 34 -9.13 5.40 8.63
CA THR A 34 -10.42 5.72 9.24
C THR A 34 -10.31 6.93 10.16
N SER A 35 -11.13 7.96 9.95
CA SER A 35 -11.12 9.19 10.76
C SER A 35 -11.27 8.89 12.25
N GLY A 36 -10.40 9.46 13.09
CA GLY A 36 -10.43 9.33 14.55
C GLY A 36 -9.71 8.11 15.15
N VAL A 37 -9.37 7.08 14.36
CA VAL A 37 -8.79 5.82 14.88
C VAL A 37 -7.53 5.33 14.16
N ASN A 38 -6.95 6.15 13.28
CA ASN A 38 -5.83 5.80 12.38
C ASN A 38 -6.23 4.73 11.37
N TYR A 39 -5.92 3.46 11.59
CA TYR A 39 -6.30 2.42 10.66
C TYR A 39 -7.18 1.36 11.32
N LEU A 40 -8.12 0.85 10.53
CA LEU A 40 -8.96 -0.29 10.89
C LEU A 40 -8.67 -1.44 9.93
N VAL A 41 -8.75 -2.66 10.45
CA VAL A 41 -8.81 -3.89 9.67
C VAL A 41 -10.07 -4.67 10.03
N ALA A 42 -10.76 -5.21 9.03
CA ALA A 42 -11.80 -6.21 9.21
C ALA A 42 -11.53 -7.41 8.31
N GLU A 43 -11.92 -8.58 8.78
CA GLU A 43 -12.10 -9.72 7.89
C GLU A 43 -13.37 -9.50 7.06
N MET A 44 -13.35 -9.94 5.81
CA MET A 44 -14.50 -9.88 4.92
C MET A 44 -15.30 -11.19 5.01
N ALA A 45 -16.60 -11.11 4.73
CA ALA A 45 -17.41 -12.29 4.48
C ALA A 45 -16.86 -13.07 3.29
N ASP A 46 -17.17 -14.36 3.20
CA ASP A 46 -16.61 -15.26 2.18
C ASP A 46 -16.98 -14.81 0.74
N ASP A 47 -18.07 -14.06 0.56
CA ASP A 47 -18.47 -13.47 -0.72
C ASP A 47 -17.83 -12.09 -1.01
N MET A 48 -17.07 -11.56 -0.04
CA MET A 48 -16.43 -10.25 -0.02
C MET A 48 -17.39 -9.05 -0.19
N ARG A 49 -18.68 -9.20 0.14
CA ARG A 49 -19.70 -8.13 0.02
C ARG A 49 -20.11 -7.52 1.34
N SER A 50 -19.64 -8.07 2.45
CA SER A 50 -19.85 -7.55 3.81
C SER A 50 -18.64 -7.86 4.69
N LEU A 51 -18.62 -7.30 5.91
CA LEU A 51 -17.58 -7.60 6.90
C LEU A 51 -17.95 -8.86 7.69
N LYS A 52 -16.95 -9.66 8.02
CA LYS A 52 -17.05 -10.81 8.91
C LYS A 52 -16.56 -10.39 10.30
N GLY A 53 -17.51 -9.99 11.14
CA GLY A 53 -17.24 -9.55 12.51
C GLY A 53 -16.85 -8.08 12.62
N GLU A 54 -16.20 -7.75 13.73
CA GLU A 54 -15.95 -6.37 14.16
C GLU A 54 -14.70 -5.75 13.53
N LEU A 55 -14.72 -4.42 13.47
CA LEU A 55 -13.58 -3.61 13.06
C LEU A 55 -12.52 -3.58 14.16
N GLN A 56 -11.31 -3.96 13.80
CA GLN A 56 -10.18 -3.93 14.71
C GLN A 56 -9.32 -2.70 14.46
N LYS A 57 -9.14 -1.88 15.50
CA LYS A 57 -8.13 -0.82 15.48
C LYS A 57 -6.74 -1.42 15.39
N MET A 58 -5.95 -0.92 14.46
CA MET A 58 -4.53 -1.27 14.35
C MET A 58 -3.70 -0.22 15.09
N ASP A 59 -3.02 -0.67 16.14
CA ASP A 59 -1.95 0.12 16.75
C ASP A 59 -0.70 -0.03 15.88
N MET A 60 -0.41 1.01 15.11
CA MET A 60 0.70 1.00 14.18
C MET A 60 2.02 1.40 14.86
N GLY A 61 2.00 2.06 16.02
CA GLY A 61 3.19 2.79 16.52
C GLY A 61 3.74 3.77 15.47
N GLY A 62 5.04 4.10 15.52
CA GLY A 62 5.74 4.88 14.49
C GLY A 62 6.10 6.33 14.84
N TYR A 63 6.71 7.03 13.89
CA TYR A 63 7.36 8.34 14.09
C TYR A 63 6.34 9.49 14.16
N GLU A 64 5.26 9.44 13.37
CA GLU A 64 4.33 10.55 13.13
C GLU A 64 2.90 10.08 12.75
N PRO A 65 1.84 10.95 12.72
CA PRO A 65 0.49 10.48 12.51
C PRO A 65 0.26 9.98 11.08
N PRO A 66 -0.26 8.76 10.92
CA PRO A 66 -0.62 8.20 9.62
C PRO A 66 -1.74 9.00 8.93
N MET A 67 -1.58 9.24 7.63
CA MET A 67 -2.51 10.07 6.85
C MET A 67 -3.37 9.24 5.90
N GLU A 68 -2.80 8.54 4.92
CA GLU A 68 -3.53 7.85 3.85
C GLU A 68 -2.65 6.79 3.15
N GLY A 69 -3.17 6.12 2.10
CA GLY A 69 -2.42 5.22 1.23
C GLY A 69 -1.80 3.96 1.83
N PRO A 70 -2.55 3.15 2.62
CA PRO A 70 -2.04 1.87 3.06
C PRO A 70 -1.84 0.91 1.87
N TRP A 71 -0.96 -0.07 2.04
CA TRP A 71 -0.85 -1.24 1.18
C TRP A 71 -0.34 -2.44 1.98
N VAL A 72 -0.94 -3.62 1.74
CA VAL A 72 -0.65 -4.85 2.48
C VAL A 72 -0.28 -5.98 1.52
N PHE A 73 0.77 -6.70 1.84
CA PHE A 73 1.16 -7.92 1.15
C PHE A 73 1.82 -8.92 2.12
N LYS A 74 1.95 -10.18 1.70
CA LYS A 74 2.60 -11.23 2.48
C LYS A 74 3.81 -11.78 1.74
N ARG A 75 4.87 -12.09 2.48
CA ARG A 75 6.08 -12.73 1.97
C ARG A 75 6.73 -13.57 3.06
N ASN A 76 7.03 -14.83 2.76
CA ASN A 76 7.74 -15.75 3.67
C ASN A 76 7.11 -15.85 5.07
N GLY A 77 5.78 -15.90 5.15
CA GLY A 77 5.04 -15.98 6.41
C GLY A 77 4.93 -14.66 7.20
N LEU A 78 5.52 -13.56 6.71
CA LEU A 78 5.37 -12.23 7.28
C LEU A 78 4.40 -11.39 6.47
N TYR A 79 3.53 -10.67 7.17
CA TYR A 79 2.68 -9.63 6.59
C TYR A 79 3.45 -8.32 6.63
N TYR A 80 3.38 -7.56 5.55
CA TYR A 80 3.97 -6.24 5.41
C TYR A 80 2.83 -5.24 5.26
N PHE A 81 2.80 -4.25 6.13
CA PHE A 81 1.93 -3.09 6.02
C PHE A 81 2.80 -1.89 5.67
N THR A 82 2.45 -1.20 4.60
CA THR A 82 3.22 -0.07 4.07
C THR A 82 2.32 1.13 3.95
N MET A 83 2.82 2.32 4.27
CA MET A 83 2.06 3.57 4.11
C MET A 83 2.98 4.79 4.09
N PRO A 84 2.56 5.89 3.45
CA PRO A 84 3.19 7.19 3.62
C PRO A 84 2.93 7.81 5.01
N GLU A 85 3.97 7.95 5.83
CA GLU A 85 3.95 8.82 7.01
C GLU A 85 4.08 10.28 6.59
N HIS A 86 3.40 11.18 7.33
CA HIS A 86 3.21 12.59 6.92
C HIS A 86 2.63 12.79 5.53
N ASN A 87 1.95 11.77 5.00
CA ASN A 87 1.47 11.70 3.64
C ASN A 87 2.59 11.73 2.57
N ARG A 88 3.86 11.50 2.91
CA ARG A 88 4.98 11.79 1.99
C ARG A 88 6.06 10.72 1.97
N ILE A 89 6.55 10.33 3.16
CA ILE A 89 7.67 9.40 3.31
C ILE A 89 7.10 8.00 3.40
N LEU A 90 7.43 7.14 2.45
CA LEU A 90 6.90 5.77 2.44
C LEU A 90 7.63 4.93 3.48
N THR A 91 6.90 4.41 4.46
CA THR A 91 7.42 3.56 5.55
C THR A 91 6.76 2.20 5.55
N TYR A 92 7.27 1.30 6.40
CA TYR A 92 6.69 -0.04 6.54
C TYR A 92 6.82 -0.65 7.92
N TYR A 93 5.95 -1.63 8.11
CA TYR A 93 5.78 -2.42 9.30
C TYR A 93 5.64 -3.89 8.91
N THR A 94 5.98 -4.79 9.84
CA THR A 94 5.71 -6.23 9.68
C THR A 94 4.92 -6.81 10.84
N ALA A 95 4.16 -7.85 10.57
CA ALA A 95 3.48 -8.67 11.58
C ALA A 95 3.51 -10.15 11.21
N THR A 96 3.21 -11.02 12.17
CA THR A 96 3.01 -12.46 11.96
C THR A 96 1.54 -12.85 11.78
N SER A 97 0.65 -11.87 11.81
CA SER A 97 -0.81 -12.00 11.61
C SER A 97 -1.30 -10.86 10.73
N PRO A 98 -2.33 -11.09 9.88
CA PRO A 98 -2.87 -10.06 9.01
C PRO A 98 -3.47 -8.88 9.79
N LYS A 99 -3.72 -9.04 11.10
CA LYS A 99 -4.30 -7.99 11.96
C LYS A 99 -3.29 -7.39 12.94
N GLY A 100 -1.99 -7.60 12.73
CA GLY A 100 -0.95 -7.14 13.65
C GLY A 100 -0.72 -8.08 14.85
N PRO A 101 -0.01 -7.62 15.90
CA PRO A 101 0.53 -6.27 16.07
C PRO A 101 1.64 -5.96 15.05
N TRP A 102 1.74 -4.68 14.67
CA TRP A 102 2.65 -4.22 13.62
C TRP A 102 3.94 -3.64 14.20
N LYS A 103 5.09 -4.10 13.73
CA LYS A 103 6.42 -3.59 14.12
C LYS A 103 6.99 -2.70 13.03
N TYR A 104 7.34 -1.46 13.37
CA TYR A 104 7.96 -0.49 12.45
C TYR A 104 9.39 -0.89 12.06
N HIS A 105 9.75 -0.64 10.79
CA HIS A 105 11.09 -0.93 10.25
C HIS A 105 11.74 0.21 9.47
N GLY A 106 11.12 1.39 9.42
CA GLY A 106 11.73 2.56 8.79
C GLY A 106 11.19 2.89 7.41
N VAL A 107 11.97 3.73 6.72
CA VAL A 107 11.66 4.31 5.41
C VAL A 107 12.01 3.34 4.28
N ILE A 108 11.08 3.12 3.36
CA ILE A 108 11.31 2.50 2.05
C ILE A 108 11.75 3.57 1.04
N MET A 109 11.03 4.67 0.93
CA MET A 109 11.26 5.71 -0.09
C MET A 109 11.04 7.09 0.52
N GLU A 110 12.05 7.96 0.37
CA GLU A 110 12.01 9.34 0.88
C GLU A 110 10.92 10.17 0.18
N GLN A 111 10.57 11.33 0.75
CA GLN A 111 9.62 12.25 0.10
C GLN A 111 10.20 12.90 -1.17
N GLU A 112 9.32 13.41 -2.03
CA GLU A 112 9.66 14.20 -3.21
C GLU A 112 8.71 15.40 -3.33
N ASN A 113 9.26 16.58 -3.67
CA ASN A 113 8.49 17.80 -3.99
C ASN A 113 7.45 18.24 -2.94
N ASN A 114 7.65 17.88 -1.67
CA ASN A 114 6.72 18.20 -0.57
C ASN A 114 5.26 17.76 -0.84
N ALA A 115 5.08 16.76 -1.71
CA ALA A 115 3.80 16.35 -2.26
C ALA A 115 3.41 14.96 -1.79
N ASN A 116 2.12 14.63 -1.87
CA ASN A 116 1.66 13.36 -1.33
C ASN A 116 2.26 12.16 -2.09
N ASN A 117 2.42 11.04 -1.40
CA ASN A 117 2.85 9.78 -1.96
C ASN A 117 1.71 8.76 -1.84
N HIS A 118 1.57 7.85 -2.79
CA HIS A 118 0.60 6.76 -2.75
C HIS A 118 1.15 5.64 -3.62
N HIS A 119 1.00 4.39 -3.18
CA HIS A 119 1.75 3.28 -3.76
C HIS A 119 1.01 1.95 -3.73
N SER A 120 1.58 0.98 -4.43
CA SER A 120 1.25 -0.45 -4.31
C SER A 120 2.50 -1.28 -4.56
N ILE A 121 2.57 -2.46 -3.94
CA ILE A 121 3.71 -3.38 -4.06
C ILE A 121 3.18 -4.75 -4.46
N VAL A 122 3.66 -5.28 -5.58
CA VAL A 122 3.23 -6.59 -6.08
C VAL A 122 4.43 -7.42 -6.48
N GLN A 123 4.27 -8.74 -6.40
CA GLN A 123 5.19 -9.67 -7.01
C GLN A 123 4.62 -10.13 -8.35
N TYR A 124 5.40 -9.98 -9.42
CA TYR A 124 5.04 -10.46 -10.75
C TYR A 124 6.25 -11.08 -11.44
N LYS A 125 6.09 -12.30 -11.99
CA LYS A 125 7.17 -13.09 -12.64
C LYS A 125 8.46 -13.17 -11.79
N GLY A 126 8.27 -13.36 -10.48
CA GLY A 126 9.39 -13.45 -9.52
C GLY A 126 10.14 -12.14 -9.29
N GLN A 127 9.60 -10.99 -9.68
CA GLN A 127 10.13 -9.65 -9.37
C GLN A 127 9.15 -8.92 -8.47
N TRP A 128 9.66 -8.27 -7.43
CA TRP A 128 8.87 -7.35 -6.62
C TRP A 128 8.97 -5.95 -7.21
N VAL A 129 7.82 -5.33 -7.41
CA VAL A 129 7.70 -4.02 -8.04
C VAL A 129 6.91 -3.10 -7.12
N LEU A 130 7.48 -1.94 -6.83
CA LEU A 130 6.82 -0.82 -6.16
C LEU A 130 6.29 0.12 -7.24
N PHE A 131 4.97 0.21 -7.37
CA PHE A 131 4.30 1.26 -8.14
C PHE A 131 3.94 2.42 -7.23
N TYR A 132 4.13 3.65 -7.70
CA TYR A 132 3.83 4.87 -6.95
C TYR A 132 3.52 6.01 -7.92
N HIS A 133 3.11 7.18 -7.41
CA HIS A 133 2.99 8.37 -8.25
C HIS A 133 4.08 9.40 -7.96
N ARG A 134 4.35 10.26 -8.95
CA ARG A 134 5.17 11.47 -8.85
C ARG A 134 4.38 12.67 -9.31
N TRP A 135 4.63 13.83 -8.71
CA TRP A 135 4.02 15.09 -9.12
C TRP A 135 4.92 15.79 -10.14
N LEU A 136 4.52 15.77 -11.41
CA LEU A 136 5.30 16.28 -12.54
C LEU A 136 4.49 17.26 -13.38
N GLU A 137 5.19 18.21 -14.01
CA GLU A 137 4.59 19.08 -15.03
C GLU A 137 4.17 18.26 -16.24
N THR A 138 2.99 18.58 -16.78
CA THR A 138 2.43 17.87 -17.94
C THR A 138 2.35 18.84 -19.11
N PRO A 139 3.23 18.74 -20.11
CA PRO A 139 3.20 19.62 -21.27
C PRO A 139 1.83 19.62 -21.95
N GLY A 140 1.28 20.81 -22.18
CA GLY A 140 -0.04 20.96 -22.80
C GLY A 140 -1.24 20.68 -21.88
N ALA A 141 -1.03 20.49 -20.57
CA ALA A 141 -2.14 20.37 -19.63
C ALA A 141 -2.97 21.66 -19.57
N ALA A 142 -4.29 21.48 -19.48
CA ALA A 142 -5.24 22.59 -19.40
C ALA A 142 -5.10 23.42 -18.11
N CYS A 143 -4.41 22.91 -17.10
CA CYS A 143 -4.12 23.62 -15.86
C CYS A 143 -2.60 23.74 -15.64
N ALA A 144 -2.17 24.89 -15.14
CA ALA A 144 -0.78 25.17 -14.77
C ALA A 144 -0.45 24.58 -13.38
N LYS A 145 -0.67 23.27 -13.20
CA LYS A 145 -0.38 22.52 -11.97
C LYS A 145 0.24 21.19 -12.31
N THR A 146 1.21 20.75 -11.50
CA THR A 146 1.73 19.39 -11.56
C THR A 146 0.60 18.37 -11.45
N GLN A 147 0.70 17.29 -12.22
CA GLN A 147 -0.21 16.16 -12.20
C GLN A 147 0.51 14.93 -11.65
N ARG A 148 -0.26 13.93 -11.21
CA ARG A 148 0.29 12.66 -10.76
C ARG A 148 0.57 11.77 -11.97
N HIS A 149 1.82 11.30 -12.06
CA HIS A 149 2.28 10.34 -13.07
C HIS A 149 2.68 9.05 -12.38
N VAL A 150 2.24 7.90 -12.90
CA VAL A 150 2.65 6.60 -12.37
C VAL A 150 4.12 6.37 -12.67
N ALA A 151 4.86 5.90 -11.69
CA ALA A 151 6.23 5.44 -11.78
C ALA A 151 6.34 4.07 -11.10
N ALA A 152 7.43 3.35 -11.39
CA ALA A 152 7.68 2.05 -10.80
C ALA A 152 9.17 1.79 -10.61
N GLU A 153 9.50 1.14 -9.50
CA GLU A 153 10.85 0.72 -9.15
C GLU A 153 10.86 -0.77 -8.76
N TYR A 154 12.00 -1.43 -8.92
CA TYR A 154 12.18 -2.74 -8.31
C TYR A 154 12.32 -2.60 -6.79
N LEU A 155 11.68 -3.52 -6.07
CA LEU A 155 11.79 -3.61 -4.63
C LEU A 155 12.61 -4.85 -4.25
N HIS A 156 13.53 -4.67 -3.31
CA HIS A 156 14.43 -5.72 -2.85
C HIS A 156 14.33 -5.88 -1.33
N PHE A 157 14.53 -7.12 -0.88
CA PHE A 157 14.55 -7.47 0.54
C PHE A 157 15.95 -7.88 0.96
N ASN A 158 16.30 -7.61 2.20
CA ASN A 158 17.43 -8.21 2.88
C ASN A 158 17.09 -9.64 3.33
N ASP A 159 18.11 -10.39 3.75
CA ASP A 159 17.96 -11.79 4.18
C ASP A 159 17.11 -11.93 5.44
N ASP A 160 17.12 -10.91 6.31
CA ASP A 160 16.28 -10.82 7.52
C ASP A 160 14.81 -10.42 7.23
N GLY A 161 14.46 -10.24 5.96
CA GLY A 161 13.12 -9.85 5.52
C GLY A 161 12.86 -8.35 5.53
N THR A 162 13.79 -7.50 5.95
CA THR A 162 13.64 -6.05 5.85
C THR A 162 13.67 -5.58 4.39
N ILE A 163 12.97 -4.49 4.07
CA ILE A 163 12.94 -3.88 2.74
C ILE A 163 14.16 -2.96 2.60
N ARG A 164 14.88 -3.09 1.47
CA ARG A 164 15.94 -2.14 1.11
C ARG A 164 15.32 -0.82 0.67
N LYS A 165 15.96 0.30 1.04
CA LYS A 165 15.54 1.62 0.54
C LYS A 165 15.52 1.64 -0.99
N VAL A 166 14.53 2.33 -1.53
CA VAL A 166 14.27 2.47 -2.97
C VAL A 166 14.40 3.94 -3.34
N ASP A 167 15.31 4.22 -4.27
CA ASP A 167 15.46 5.53 -4.88
C ASP A 167 14.59 5.64 -6.13
N ARG A 168 14.06 6.84 -6.39
CA ARG A 168 13.33 7.12 -7.63
C ARG A 168 14.35 7.30 -8.75
N THR A 169 14.16 6.58 -9.86
CA THR A 169 15.06 6.59 -11.00
C THR A 169 14.34 7.04 -12.28
N PRO A 170 15.05 7.64 -13.25
CA PRO A 170 14.48 7.89 -14.57
C PRO A 170 14.14 6.62 -15.36
N GLN A 171 14.85 5.52 -15.08
CA GLN A 171 14.71 4.26 -15.82
C GLN A 171 13.57 3.40 -15.26
N GLY A 172 13.29 3.48 -13.96
CA GLY A 172 12.34 2.63 -13.27
C GLY A 172 12.53 1.16 -13.63
N VAL A 173 11.45 0.54 -14.14
CA VAL A 173 11.43 -0.86 -14.59
C VAL A 173 11.56 -1.01 -16.11
N ALA A 174 12.25 -0.12 -16.83
CA ALA A 174 12.38 -0.16 -18.28
C ALA A 174 12.95 -1.48 -18.84
N ASP A 175 13.73 -2.22 -18.05
CA ASP A 175 14.31 -3.52 -18.43
C ASP A 175 13.47 -4.74 -17.98
N PHE A 176 12.23 -4.55 -17.50
CA PHE A 176 11.39 -5.60 -16.92
C PHE A 176 11.20 -6.80 -17.84
N ALA A 177 10.92 -6.55 -19.13
CA ALA A 177 10.75 -7.60 -20.11
C ALA A 177 12.01 -8.48 -20.25
N LYS A 178 13.20 -7.85 -20.25
CA LYS A 178 14.48 -8.56 -20.32
C LYS A 178 14.77 -9.38 -19.06
N ARG A 179 14.37 -8.89 -17.88
CA ARG A 179 14.55 -9.61 -16.60
C ARG A 179 13.63 -10.81 -16.45
N THR A 180 12.50 -10.80 -17.14
CA THR A 180 11.44 -11.80 -16.99
C THR A 180 11.30 -12.73 -18.20
N SER A 181 12.01 -12.47 -19.29
CA SER A 181 12.10 -13.40 -20.42
C SER A 181 12.86 -14.67 -20.00
N GLY A 182 12.16 -15.80 -19.91
CA GLY A 182 12.74 -17.10 -19.52
C GLY A 182 12.40 -17.59 -18.11
N ARG A 183 11.49 -16.90 -17.41
CA ARG A 183 10.82 -17.37 -16.19
C ARG A 183 9.33 -17.54 -16.46
#